data_AF-A0A183FR22-F1
#
_entry.id   AF-A0A183FR22-F1
#
_cell.length_a   1.000
_cell.length_b   1.000
_cell.length_c   1.000
_cell.angle_alpha   90.00
_cell.angle_beta   90.00
_cell.angle_gamma   90.00
#
_symmetry.space_group_name_H-M   'P 1'
#
loop_
_entity.id
_entity.type
_entity.pdbx_description
1 polymer ?
#
loop_
_entity_poly.entity_id
_entity_poly.type
_entity_poly.pdbx_seq_one_letter_code
_entity_poly.pdbx_strand_id
1 'polypeptide(L)'
;MALPTEQQFFITQIPVSANHVRMLALVDTGAGITVLSQSLLPLLGIFRFDPSHVPSAVGMAGIPVCFVGCATSIWRLETNG
;
A
#
# COMPACT_ATOMS: atom_id res chain seq x y z
N MET A 1 -33.99 -20.28 -11.00
CA MET A 1 -32.59 -19.83 -11.10
C MET A 1 -32.47 -18.62 -10.18
N ALA A 2 -31.99 -18.83 -8.95
CA ALA A 2 -31.84 -17.76 -7.95
C ALA A 2 -30.45 -17.15 -8.11
N LEU A 3 -30.36 -15.82 -8.15
CA LEU A 3 -29.10 -15.08 -8.08
C LEU A 3 -28.45 -15.36 -6.72
N PRO A 4 -27.12 -15.55 -6.64
CA PRO A 4 -26.43 -15.56 -5.36
C PRO A 4 -26.48 -14.16 -4.76
N THR A 5 -27.46 -13.94 -3.89
CA THR A 5 -27.45 -12.90 -2.88
C THR A 5 -26.65 -13.43 -1.70
N GLU A 6 -25.34 -13.14 -1.63
CA GLU A 6 -24.58 -12.87 -0.39
C GLU A 6 -23.18 -12.31 -0.75
N GLN A 7 -22.99 -11.04 -0.38
CA GLN A 7 -21.76 -10.23 -0.23
C GLN A 7 -20.80 -10.05 -1.42
N GLN A 8 -21.04 -8.99 -2.19
CA GLN A 8 -20.01 -8.33 -2.99
C GLN A 8 -19.74 -6.93 -2.43
N PHE A 9 -18.69 -6.81 -1.61
CA PHE A 9 -18.10 -5.52 -1.31
C PHE A 9 -16.78 -5.43 -2.07
N PHE A 10 -16.64 -4.43 -2.93
CA PHE A 10 -15.33 -3.99 -3.40
C PHE A 10 -14.66 -3.19 -2.28
N ILE A 11 -14.19 -3.89 -1.25
CA ILE A 11 -13.32 -3.27 -0.25
C ILE A 11 -11.94 -3.18 -0.89
N THR A 12 -11.64 -2.04 -1.48
CA THR A 12 -10.29 -1.76 -1.96
C THR A 12 -9.36 -1.41 -0.81
N GLN A 13 -9.86 -1.05 0.37
CA GLN A 13 -9.03 -0.65 1.51
C GLN A 13 -9.14 -1.65 2.66
N ILE A 14 -8.02 -2.26 3.03
CA ILE A 14 -7.95 -3.21 4.14
C ILE A 14 -7.17 -2.64 5.32
N PRO A 15 -7.55 -2.95 6.56
CA PRO A 15 -6.77 -2.57 7.72
C PRO A 15 -5.50 -3.42 7.80
N VAL A 16 -4.36 -2.74 8.00
CA VAL A 16 -3.04 -3.35 8.12
C VAL A 16 -2.27 -2.68 9.26
N SER A 17 -1.22 -3.34 9.74
CA SER A 17 -0.16 -2.69 10.49
C SER A 17 1.17 -2.73 9.73
N ALA A 18 1.83 -1.58 9.65
CA ALA A 18 3.18 -1.40 9.12
C ALA A 18 4.10 -1.00 10.26
N ASN A 19 5.14 -1.78 10.55
CA ASN A 19 6.02 -1.55 11.70
C ASN A 19 5.24 -1.22 13.00
N HIS A 20 4.15 -1.95 13.25
CA HIS A 20 3.23 -1.80 14.39
C HIS A 20 2.31 -0.55 14.39
N VAL A 21 2.33 0.26 13.34
CA VAL A 21 1.38 1.37 13.15
C VAL A 21 0.18 0.90 12.34
N ARG A 22 -1.02 1.02 12.90
CA ARG A 22 -2.27 0.68 12.22
C ARG A 22 -2.64 1.72 11.18
N MET A 23 -3.02 1.26 9.99
CA MET A 23 -3.45 2.11 8.89
C MET A 23 -4.38 1.35 7.93
N LEU A 24 -4.98 2.08 6.99
CA LEU A 24 -5.68 1.50 5.86
C LEU A 24 -4.73 1.44 4.66
N ALA A 25 -4.65 0.28 4.01
CA ALA A 25 -3.91 0.10 2.77
C ALA A 25 -4.88 -0.16 1.61
N LEU A 26 -4.62 0.46 0.47
CA LEU A 26 -5.33 0.17 -0.78
C LEU A 26 -4.77 -1.11 -1.42
N VAL A 27 -5.62 -2.09 -1.66
CA VAL A 27 -5.38 -3.25 -2.51
C VAL A 27 -5.57 -2.81 -3.96
N ASP A 28 -4.46 -2.64 -4.66
CA ASP A 28 -4.41 -2.29 -6.08
C ASP A 28 -3.82 -3.46 -6.88
N THR A 29 -4.67 -4.20 -7.59
CA THR A 29 -4.23 -5.33 -8.43
C THR A 29 -3.50 -4.89 -9.70
N GLY A 30 -3.55 -3.60 -10.06
CA GLY A 30 -2.80 -3.02 -11.17
C GLY A 30 -1.38 -2.60 -10.79
N ALA A 31 -1.05 -2.55 -9.50
CA ALA A 31 0.26 -2.16 -9.01
C ALA A 31 1.17 -3.38 -8.74
N GLY A 32 2.36 -3.41 -9.36
CA GLY A 32 3.37 -4.43 -9.11
C GLY A 32 4.23 -4.20 -7.86
N ILE A 33 4.00 -3.09 -7.14
CA ILE A 33 4.78 -2.66 -5.98
C ILE A 33 3.89 -1.99 -4.94
N THR A 34 4.28 -2.08 -3.68
CA THR A 34 3.67 -1.29 -2.59
C THR A 34 4.26 0.12 -2.61
N VAL A 35 3.40 1.13 -2.59
CA VAL A 35 3.79 2.54 -2.56
C VAL A 35 3.25 3.18 -1.29
N LEU A 36 4.08 4.02 -0.66
CA LEU A 36 3.70 4.81 0.50
C LEU A 36 4.14 6.27 0.29
N SER A 37 3.40 7.22 0.88
CA SER A 37 3.86 8.61 0.93
C SER A 37 5.10 8.72 1.82
N GLN A 38 6.11 9.47 1.36
CA GLN A 38 7.31 9.77 2.14
C GLN A 38 6.97 10.39 3.51
N SER A 39 5.89 11.18 3.58
CA SER A 39 5.45 11.83 4.80
C SER A 39 5.02 10.86 5.92
N LEU A 40 4.67 9.61 5.58
CA LEU A 40 4.25 8.60 6.56
C LEU A 40 5.42 7.84 7.17
N LEU A 41 6.60 7.88 6.55
CA LEU A 41 7.73 7.05 6.93
C LEU A 41 8.28 7.33 8.35
N PRO A 42 8.36 8.59 8.83
CA PRO A 42 8.74 8.85 10.21
C PRO A 42 7.80 8.18 11.23
N LEU A 43 6.50 8.08 10.92
CA LEU A 43 5.54 7.39 11.79
C LEU A 43 5.84 5.89 11.86
N LEU A 44 6.36 5.31 10.77
CA LEU A 44 6.76 3.90 10.69
C LEU A 44 8.17 3.65 11.24
N GLY A 45 8.84 4.66 11.81
CA GLY A 45 10.22 4.56 12.29
C GLY A 45 11.27 4.48 11.18
N ILE A 46 10.93 4.90 9.96
CA ILE A 46 11.81 4.84 8.79
C ILE A 46 12.36 6.24 8.51
N PHE A 47 13.67 6.41 8.69
CA PHE A 47 14.37 7.69 8.54
C PHE A 47 15.47 7.68 7.47
N ARG A 48 15.72 6.51 6.87
CA ARG A 48 16.74 6.29 5.84
C ARG A 48 16.15 5.45 4.72
N PHE A 49 16.68 5.64 3.52
CA PHE A 49 16.25 4.97 2.30
C PHE A 49 17.41 4.24 1.68
N ASP A 50 17.12 3.09 1.09
CA ASP A 50 17.95 2.49 0.08
C ASP A 50 17.54 3.03 -1.31
N PRO A 51 18.43 3.00 -2.31
CA PRO A 51 18.07 3.33 -3.68
C PRO A 51 16.93 2.43 -4.18
N SER A 52 15.91 3.04 -4.78
CA SER A 52 14.80 2.27 -5.34
C SER A 52 15.24 1.48 -6.57
N HIS A 53 14.90 0.18 -6.62
CA HIS A 53 15.12 -0.66 -7.81
C HIS A 53 14.26 -0.25 -9.01
N VAL A 54 13.13 0.42 -8.74
CA VAL A 54 12.24 1.00 -9.75
C VAL A 54 12.34 2.52 -9.60
N PRO A 55 12.79 3.29 -10.61
CA PRO A 55 13.04 4.73 -10.43
C PRO A 55 11.75 5.57 -10.39
N SER A 56 10.69 5.10 -11.06
CA SER A 56 9.41 5.78 -11.13
C SER A 56 8.28 4.82 -11.47
N ALA A 57 7.04 5.24 -11.19
CA ALA A 57 5.85 4.60 -11.71
C ALA A 57 5.01 5.60 -12.50
N VAL A 58 4.25 5.08 -13.47
CA VAL A 58 3.29 5.84 -14.26
C VAL A 58 1.90 5.37 -13.88
N GLY A 59 1.13 6.26 -13.26
CA GLY A 59 -0.28 5.99 -12.94
C GLY A 59 -1.21 6.33 -14.10
N MET A 60 -2.52 6.32 -13.81
CA MET A 60 -3.59 6.62 -14.78
C MET A 60 -3.46 7.98 -15.47
N ALA A 61 -2.79 8.95 -14.84
CA ALA A 61 -2.54 10.27 -15.43
C ALA A 61 -1.47 10.26 -16.54
N GLY A 62 -0.74 9.15 -16.72
CA GLY A 62 0.36 9.06 -17.71
C GLY A 62 1.62 9.84 -17.32
N ILE A 63 1.63 10.49 -16.17
CA ILE A 63 2.77 11.28 -15.67
C ILE A 63 3.65 10.39 -14.79
N PRO A 64 4.97 10.30 -15.05
CA PRO A 64 5.89 9.59 -14.19
C PRO A 64 6.00 10.25 -12.81
N VAL A 65 5.90 9.44 -11.76
CA VAL A 65 6.16 9.83 -10.37
C VAL A 65 7.44 9.15 -9.94
N CYS A 66 8.48 9.93 -9.65
CA CYS A 66 9.78 9.42 -9.19
C CYS A 66 9.69 8.95 -7.74
N PHE A 67 10.27 7.79 -7.45
CA PHE A 67 10.37 7.31 -6.08
C PHE A 67 11.61 7.88 -5.39
N VAL A 68 11.42 8.31 -4.15
CA VAL A 68 12.50 8.88 -3.32
C VAL A 68 13.48 7.82 -2.79
N GLY A 69 13.06 6.54 -2.80
CA GLY A 69 13.84 5.41 -2.34
C GLY A 69 12.94 4.23 -1.94
N CYS A 70 13.53 3.21 -1.36
CA CYS A 70 12.80 2.08 -0.77
C CYS A 70 13.27 1.80 0.67
N ALA A 71 12.44 1.06 1.40
CA ALA A 71 12.74 0.59 2.74
C ALA A 71 12.05 -0.75 3.00
N THR A 72 12.71 -1.62 3.75
CA THR A 72 12.09 -2.87 4.23
C THR A 72 11.19 -2.57 5.41
N SER A 73 10.01 -3.19 5.46
CA SER A 73 9.04 -3.00 6.54
C SER A 73 8.25 -4.28 6.80
N ILE A 74 7.82 -4.47 8.05
CA ILE A 74 6.99 -5.59 8.43
C ILE A 74 5.53 -5.18 8.30
N TRP A 75 4.78 -5.93 7.49
CA TRP A 75 3.36 -5.73 7.26
C TRP A 75 2.55 -6.87 7.86
N ARG A 76 1.43 -6.56 8.50
CA ARG A 76 0.45 -7.54 8.97
C ARG A 76 -0.95 -7.11 8.57
N LEU A 77 -1.78 -8.08 8.21
CA LEU A 77 -3.21 -7.86 8.09
C LEU A 77 -3.78 -7.70 9.49
N GLU A 78 -4.58 -6.66 9.71
CA GLU A 78 -5.35 -6.55 10.95
C GLU A 78 -6.68 -7.26 10.71
N THR A 79 -6.95 -8.32 11.47
CA THR A 79 -8.28 -8.90 11.52
C THR A 79 -9.09 -8.16 12.57
N ASN A 80 -10.32 -7.75 12.25
CA ASN A 80 -11.25 -7.31 13.27
C ASN A 80 -11.49 -8.51 14.20
N GLY A 81 -11.12 -8.36 15.48
CA GLY A 81 -11.58 -9.25 16.54
C GLY A 81 -13.06 -9.04 16.80
#